data_AF-A0A969UF67-F1
#
_entry.id   AF-A0A969UF67-F1
#
_cell.length_a   1.000
_cell.length_b   1.000
_cell.length_c   1.000
_cell.angle_alpha   90.00
_cell.angle_beta   90.00
_cell.angle_gamma   90.00
#
_symmetry.space_group_name_H-M   'P 1'
#
loop_
_entity.id
_entity.type
_entity.pdbx_description
1 polymer ?
#
loop_
_entity_poly.entity_id
_entity_poly.type
_entity_poly.pdbx_seq_one_letter_code
_entity_poly.pdbx_strand_id
1 'polypeptide(L)'
;MLTELKPRELAEIASSDGETLDDELVRRVCNSESIGAYTIEEQQKANALFLHVQSRCESASIEVDGYLALRFGDSLPFTTPPPMLKVWALAITRYKLHQHLRILDRSSESGQHPVHANYEQTVKQMTALSEGKFTLGASDKSASQHAVMFGSEAKRFGRDSRSGGPL
;
A
#
# COMPACT_ATOMS: atom_id res chain seq x y z
N MET A 1 5.24 -2.95 -9.11
CA MET A 1 5.26 -1.99 -7.97
C MET A 1 5.81 -0.64 -8.42
N LEU A 2 6.94 -0.62 -9.13
CA LEU A 2 7.53 0.60 -9.72
C LEU A 2 6.59 1.36 -10.66
N THR A 3 5.80 0.67 -11.48
CA THR A 3 4.84 1.27 -12.43
C THR A 3 3.67 2.03 -11.78
N GLU A 4 3.48 1.89 -10.47
CA GLU A 4 2.37 2.50 -9.71
C GLU A 4 2.80 3.75 -8.94
N LEU A 5 4.10 3.99 -8.87
CA LEU A 5 4.65 5.26 -8.37
C LEU A 5 4.49 6.29 -9.48
N LYS A 6 4.02 7.48 -9.12
CA LYS A 6 3.77 8.53 -10.12
C LYS A 6 5.11 9.02 -10.68
N PRO A 7 5.29 9.11 -12.00
CA PRO A 7 6.56 9.55 -12.60
C PRO A 7 7.05 10.90 -12.06
N ARG A 8 6.14 11.85 -11.81
CA ARG A 8 6.45 13.15 -11.19
C ARG A 8 7.01 13.02 -9.77
N GLU A 9 6.47 12.10 -8.98
CA GLU A 9 6.95 11.86 -7.61
C GLU A 9 8.39 11.29 -7.63
N LEU A 10 8.69 10.42 -8.61
CA LEU A 10 10.02 9.87 -8.83
C LEU A 10 11.00 10.94 -9.35
N ALA A 11 10.55 11.83 -10.21
CA ALA A 11 11.35 12.96 -10.70
C ALA A 11 11.64 13.98 -9.61
N GLU A 12 10.72 14.23 -8.67
CA GLU A 12 10.95 15.07 -7.49
C GLU A 12 12.02 14.47 -6.57
N ILE A 13 12.01 13.14 -6.38
CA ILE A 13 13.06 12.42 -5.65
C ILE A 13 14.41 12.55 -6.39
N ALA A 14 14.42 12.37 -7.70
CA ALA A 14 15.61 12.53 -8.53
C ALA A 14 16.19 13.95 -8.47
N SER A 15 15.31 14.96 -8.47
CA SER A 15 15.68 16.38 -8.46
C SER A 15 16.19 16.85 -7.11
N SER A 16 15.80 16.20 -6.01
CA SER A 16 16.26 16.54 -4.66
C SER A 16 17.74 16.24 -4.40
N ASP A 17 18.39 15.45 -5.27
CA ASP A 17 19.84 15.23 -5.28
C ASP A 17 20.62 16.35 -6.00
N GLY A 18 19.95 17.43 -6.42
CA GLY A 18 20.59 18.67 -6.90
C GLY A 18 20.60 18.88 -8.41
N GLU A 19 20.11 17.91 -9.20
CA GLU A 19 20.01 18.02 -10.66
C GLU A 19 18.66 17.49 -11.15
N THR A 20 17.94 18.33 -11.90
CA THR A 20 16.64 17.97 -12.49
C THR A 20 16.84 16.98 -13.64
N LEU A 21 16.52 15.70 -13.42
CA LEU A 21 16.37 14.70 -14.47
C LEU A 21 15.04 14.90 -15.20
N ASP A 22 15.05 14.68 -16.52
CA ASP A 22 13.84 14.73 -17.34
C ASP A 22 12.81 13.66 -16.88
N ASP A 23 11.59 14.10 -16.57
CA ASP A 23 10.46 13.25 -16.18
C ASP A 23 10.24 12.10 -17.18
N GLU A 24 10.44 12.36 -18.47
CA GLU A 24 10.28 11.35 -19.53
C GLU A 24 11.38 10.29 -19.50
N LEU A 25 12.63 10.68 -19.18
CA LEU A 25 13.74 9.74 -18.99
C LEU A 25 13.47 8.82 -17.79
N VAL A 26 13.06 9.40 -16.66
CA VAL A 26 12.73 8.63 -15.45
C VAL A 26 11.59 7.65 -15.74
N ARG A 27 10.53 8.10 -16.42
CA ARG A 27 9.41 7.24 -16.83
C ARG A 27 9.90 6.06 -17.69
N ARG A 28 10.72 6.32 -18.70
CA ARG A 28 11.24 5.30 -19.61
C ARG A 28 12.06 4.24 -18.88
N VAL A 29 12.96 4.65 -17.99
CA VAL A 29 13.75 3.70 -17.19
C VAL A 29 12.85 2.84 -16.29
N CYS A 30 11.87 3.44 -15.60
CA CYS A 30 10.93 2.70 -14.76
C CYS A 30 10.06 1.69 -15.55
N ASN A 31 9.75 1.99 -16.81
CA ASN A 31 9.00 1.11 -17.70
C ASN A 31 9.87 0.12 -18.50
N SER A 32 11.20 0.14 -18.32
CA SER A 32 12.14 -0.65 -19.13
C SER A 32 12.09 -0.34 -20.64
N GLU A 33 11.84 0.93 -20.97
CA GLU A 33 11.83 1.45 -22.34
C GLU A 33 13.24 1.91 -22.79
N SER A 34 13.43 2.11 -24.09
CA SER A 34 14.72 2.55 -24.64
C SER A 34 15.03 4.01 -24.31
N ILE A 35 16.23 4.22 -23.75
CA ILE A 35 16.80 5.52 -23.37
C ILE A 35 18.01 5.93 -24.23
N GLY A 36 18.23 5.26 -25.36
CA GLY A 36 19.41 5.47 -26.21
C GLY A 36 19.52 6.86 -26.86
N ALA A 37 18.47 7.67 -26.79
CA ALA A 37 18.48 9.06 -27.26
C ALA A 37 19.08 10.05 -26.23
N TYR A 38 19.25 9.63 -24.98
CA TYR A 38 19.81 10.43 -23.90
C TYR A 38 21.32 10.28 -23.81
N THR A 39 22.01 11.24 -23.20
CA THR A 39 23.45 11.18 -22.99
C THR A 39 23.84 10.05 -22.05
N ILE A 40 25.09 9.57 -22.13
CA ILE A 40 25.58 8.47 -21.26
C ILE A 40 25.47 8.86 -19.77
N GLU A 41 25.75 10.12 -19.45
CA GLU A 41 25.63 10.63 -18.07
C GLU A 41 24.19 10.58 -17.56
N GLU A 42 23.22 11.03 -18.38
CA GLU A 42 21.79 10.96 -18.03
C GLU A 42 21.32 9.50 -17.86
N GLN A 43 21.75 8.59 -18.74
CA GLN A 43 21.43 7.17 -18.62
C GLN A 43 21.97 6.57 -17.33
N GLN A 44 23.22 6.88 -16.96
CA GLN A 44 23.83 6.39 -15.72
C GLN A 44 23.08 6.89 -14.48
N LYS A 45 22.73 8.18 -14.46
CA LYS A 45 21.96 8.79 -13.35
C LYS A 45 20.56 8.16 -13.24
N ALA A 46 19.86 7.99 -14.35
CA ALA A 46 18.54 7.37 -14.35
C ALA A 46 18.59 5.91 -13.89
N ASN A 47 19.63 5.16 -14.27
CA ASN A 47 19.85 3.79 -13.76
C ASN A 47 20.17 3.77 -12.26
N ALA A 48 20.98 4.72 -11.76
CA ALA A 48 21.27 4.83 -10.33
C ALA A 48 20.01 5.13 -9.51
N LEU A 49 19.16 6.05 -10.00
CA LEU A 49 17.85 6.34 -9.43
C LEU A 49 16.97 5.09 -9.41
N PHE A 50 16.91 4.35 -10.53
CA PHE A 50 16.14 3.12 -10.62
C PHE A 50 16.55 2.09 -9.56
N LEU A 51 17.85 1.85 -9.41
CA LEU A 51 18.39 0.94 -8.39
C LEU A 51 18.07 1.44 -6.96
N HIS A 52 18.14 2.74 -6.74
CA HIS A 52 17.74 3.34 -5.46
C HIS A 52 16.28 3.04 -5.13
N VAL A 53 15.37 3.33 -6.07
CA VAL A 53 13.93 3.09 -5.90
C VAL A 53 13.64 1.60 -5.72
N GLN A 54 14.30 0.73 -6.47
CA GLN A 54 14.18 -0.73 -6.32
C GLN A 54 14.59 -1.18 -4.90
N SER A 55 15.73 -0.71 -4.40
CA SER A 55 16.19 -1.02 -3.04
C SER A 55 15.19 -0.55 -1.97
N ARG A 56 14.52 0.60 -2.17
CA ARG A 56 13.44 1.07 -1.28
C ARG A 56 12.18 0.23 -1.37
N CYS A 57 11.83 -0.30 -2.54
CA CYS A 57 10.73 -1.24 -2.70
C CYS A 57 11.01 -2.54 -1.95
N GLU A 58 12.21 -3.12 -2.14
CA GLU A 58 12.63 -4.35 -1.46
C GLU A 58 12.64 -4.17 0.06
N SER A 59 13.22 -3.07 0.54
CA SER A 59 13.21 -2.73 1.97
C SER A 59 11.81 -2.52 2.54
N ALA A 60 10.83 -2.10 1.73
CA ALA A 60 9.45 -1.98 2.17
C ALA A 60 8.74 -3.34 2.22
N SER A 61 8.99 -4.21 1.23
CA SER A 61 8.45 -5.57 1.22
C SER A 61 8.92 -6.37 2.42
N ILE A 62 10.21 -6.31 2.76
CA ILE A 62 10.77 -6.98 3.96
C ILE A 62 10.08 -6.50 5.24
N GLU A 63 9.80 -5.20 5.33
CA GLU A 63 9.11 -4.63 6.49
C GLU A 63 7.68 -5.14 6.61
N VAL A 64 6.93 -5.16 5.50
CA VAL A 64 5.58 -5.73 5.44
C VAL A 64 5.60 -7.22 5.82
N ASP A 65 6.54 -7.99 5.28
CA ASP A 65 6.68 -9.42 5.57
C ASP A 65 6.98 -9.66 7.06
N GLY A 66 7.73 -8.77 7.72
CA GLY A 66 7.95 -8.82 9.16
C GLY A 66 6.67 -8.73 9.98
N TYR A 67 5.76 -7.82 9.64
CA TYR A 67 4.45 -7.72 10.31
C TYR A 67 3.54 -8.91 9.99
N LEU A 68 3.59 -9.41 8.76
CA LEU A 68 2.80 -10.57 8.35
C LEU A 68 3.26 -11.86 9.04
N ALA A 69 4.57 -12.06 9.21
CA ALA A 69 5.14 -13.25 9.84
C ALA A 69 4.65 -13.44 11.29
N LEU A 70 4.35 -12.36 12.01
CA LEU A 70 3.82 -12.41 13.38
C LEU A 70 2.47 -13.15 13.48
N ARG A 71 1.70 -13.20 12.39
CA ARG A 71 0.35 -13.78 12.38
C ARG A 71 0.15 -14.89 11.35
N PHE A 72 0.83 -14.78 10.21
CA PHE A 72 0.69 -15.67 9.06
C PHE A 72 1.97 -16.45 8.77
N GLY A 73 2.88 -16.60 9.74
CA GLY A 73 4.19 -17.24 9.55
C GLY A 73 4.17 -18.56 8.76
N ASP A 74 3.21 -19.44 9.02
CA ASP A 74 3.06 -20.73 8.33
C ASP A 74 2.40 -20.63 6.94
N SER A 75 1.86 -19.46 6.58
CA SER A 75 1.11 -19.19 5.35
C SER A 75 1.85 -18.26 4.37
N LEU A 76 3.08 -17.87 4.70
CA LEU A 76 3.95 -17.11 3.81
C LEU A 76 4.87 -18.05 3.00
N PRO A 77 5.17 -17.73 1.73
CA PRO A 77 4.66 -16.60 0.96
C PRO A 77 3.21 -16.82 0.49
N PHE A 78 2.41 -15.75 0.40
CA PHE A 78 1.07 -15.85 -0.15
C PHE A 78 1.09 -16.22 -1.63
N THR A 79 0.31 -17.23 -2.03
CA THR A 79 0.13 -17.59 -3.45
C THR A 79 -0.53 -16.46 -4.25
N THR A 80 -1.43 -15.71 -3.62
CA THR A 80 -2.07 -14.54 -4.20
C THR A 80 -2.14 -13.44 -3.14
N PRO A 81 -1.18 -12.50 -3.12
CA PRO A 81 -1.14 -11.47 -2.10
C PRO A 81 -2.36 -10.54 -2.21
N PRO A 82 -3.06 -10.25 -1.10
CA PRO A 82 -4.14 -9.28 -1.11
C PRO A 82 -3.69 -7.91 -1.62
N PRO A 83 -4.52 -7.19 -2.42
CA PRO A 83 -4.17 -5.87 -2.96
C PRO A 83 -3.75 -4.86 -1.89
N MET A 84 -4.26 -5.00 -0.67
CA MET A 84 -3.91 -4.14 0.48
C MET A 84 -2.41 -4.18 0.79
N LEU A 85 -1.74 -5.33 0.64
CA LEU A 85 -0.30 -5.44 0.89
C LEU A 85 0.51 -4.57 -0.07
N LYS A 86 0.06 -4.47 -1.33
CA LYS A 86 0.66 -3.59 -2.32
C LYS A 86 0.49 -2.11 -1.93
N VAL A 87 -0.68 -1.74 -1.40
CA VAL A 87 -0.94 -0.37 -0.94
C VAL A 87 -0.02 0.00 0.23
N TRP A 88 0.14 -0.89 1.21
CA TRP A 88 1.04 -0.67 2.34
C TRP A 88 2.51 -0.60 1.92
N ALA A 89 2.96 -1.54 1.08
CA ALA A 89 4.32 -1.52 0.54
C ALA A 89 4.60 -0.20 -0.19
N LEU A 90 3.66 0.30 -1.01
CA LEU A 90 3.80 1.59 -1.70
C LEU A 90 3.86 2.78 -0.73
N ALA A 91 3.04 2.80 0.33
CA ALA A 91 3.07 3.86 1.33
C ALA A 91 4.42 3.92 2.06
N ILE A 92 4.97 2.76 2.42
CA ILE A 92 6.29 2.63 3.06
C ILE A 92 7.41 3.04 2.08
N THR A 93 7.36 2.57 0.83
CA THR A 93 8.34 2.95 -0.20
C THR A 93 8.35 4.46 -0.42
N ARG A 94 7.19 5.10 -0.56
CA ARG A 94 7.09 6.56 -0.67
C ARG A 94 7.74 7.23 0.54
N TYR A 95 7.41 6.79 1.75
CA TYR A 95 8.02 7.35 2.95
C TYR A 95 9.55 7.20 2.93
N LYS A 96 10.09 6.01 2.65
CA LYS A 96 11.53 5.77 2.59
C LYS A 96 12.23 6.60 1.50
N LEU A 97 11.56 6.87 0.39
CA LEU A 97 12.08 7.73 -0.67
C LEU A 97 12.06 9.21 -0.30
N HIS A 98 11.13 9.66 0.53
CA HIS A 98 10.97 11.06 0.94
C HIS A 98 11.55 11.34 2.34
N GLN A 99 12.32 10.41 2.92
CA GLN A 99 12.87 10.54 4.28
C GLN A 99 13.82 11.73 4.44
N HIS A 100 14.53 12.12 3.38
CA HIS A 100 15.43 13.28 3.35
C HIS A 100 14.66 14.61 3.18
N LEU A 101 13.45 14.57 2.61
CA LEU A 101 12.51 15.71 2.57
C LEU A 101 11.77 15.89 3.90
N ARG A 102 12.43 15.57 5.02
CA ARG A 102 11.95 15.71 6.40
C ARG A 102 11.63 17.15 6.83
N ILE A 103 11.61 18.07 5.86
CA ILE A 103 11.40 19.50 6.01
C ILE A 103 9.94 19.76 5.68
N LEU A 104 9.12 19.75 6.74
CA LEU A 104 7.89 20.53 6.91
C LEU A 104 7.36 21.19 5.63
N ASP A 105 6.35 20.59 5.00
CA ASP A 105 5.47 21.38 4.14
C ASP A 105 4.73 22.35 5.06
N ARG A 106 5.23 23.59 5.10
CA ARG A 106 4.64 24.71 5.86
C ARG A 106 3.22 25.06 5.38
N SER A 107 2.73 24.42 4.32
CA SER A 107 1.40 24.64 3.75
C SER A 107 0.34 23.66 4.27
N SER A 108 0.73 22.62 5.02
CA SER A 108 -0.23 21.71 5.67
C SER A 108 -0.74 22.36 6.96
N GLU A 109 -2.06 22.57 7.07
CA GLU A 109 -2.71 23.09 8.30
C GLU A 109 -2.41 22.26 9.55
N SER A 110 -2.00 21.00 9.38
CA SER A 110 -1.64 20.06 10.46
C SER A 110 -0.12 19.93 10.67
N GLY A 111 0.71 20.61 9.87
CA GLY A 111 2.18 20.60 9.97
C GLY A 111 2.85 19.28 9.61
N GLN A 112 2.08 18.25 9.23
CA GLN A 112 2.59 16.93 8.86
C GLN A 112 2.47 16.71 7.34
N HIS A 113 3.56 16.25 6.72
CA HIS A 113 3.58 15.94 5.28
C HIS A 113 2.66 14.73 4.99
N PRO A 114 1.85 14.74 3.93
CA PRO A 114 0.87 13.67 3.64
C PRO A 114 1.50 12.28 3.50
N VAL A 115 2.74 12.19 2.99
CA VAL A 115 3.47 10.91 2.91
C VAL A 115 3.75 10.34 4.30
N HIS A 116 4.10 11.20 5.27
CA HIS A 116 4.36 10.79 6.65
C HIS A 116 3.07 10.32 7.33
N ALA A 117 1.98 11.09 7.18
CA ALA A 117 0.68 10.71 7.72
C ALA A 117 0.19 9.36 7.17
N ASN A 118 0.34 9.14 5.86
CA ASN A 118 -0.02 7.89 5.21
C ASN A 118 0.84 6.70 5.70
N TYR A 119 2.14 6.92 5.93
CA TYR A 119 3.02 5.92 6.53
C TYR A 119 2.62 5.56 7.96
N GLU A 120 2.38 6.55 8.83
CA GLU A 120 1.94 6.30 10.21
C GLU A 120 0.60 5.54 10.24
N GLN A 121 -0.34 5.90 9.38
CA GLN A 121 -1.61 5.19 9.24
C GLN A 121 -1.39 3.74 8.78
N THR A 122 -0.48 3.52 7.83
CA THR A 122 -0.11 2.19 7.33
C THR A 122 0.48 1.33 8.45
N VAL A 123 1.45 1.86 9.21
CA VAL A 123 2.05 1.18 10.36
C VAL A 123 1.00 0.81 11.39
N LYS A 124 0.07 1.72 11.73
CA LYS A 124 -1.04 1.43 12.66
C LYS A 124 -1.92 0.27 12.18
N GLN A 125 -2.24 0.22 10.89
CA GLN A 125 -3.04 -0.88 10.32
C GLN A 125 -2.28 -2.21 10.35
N MET A 126 -0.98 -2.21 10.04
CA MET A 126 -0.14 -3.42 10.11
C MET A 126 0.03 -3.91 11.55
N THR A 127 0.19 -3.01 12.52
CA THR A 127 0.18 -3.37 13.94
C THR A 127 -1.16 -3.97 14.33
N ALA A 128 -2.29 -3.33 13.98
CA ALA A 128 -3.62 -3.89 14.21
C ALA A 128 -3.82 -5.26 13.54
N LEU A 129 -3.24 -5.49 12.36
CA LEU A 129 -3.24 -6.79 11.70
C LEU A 129 -2.49 -7.84 12.52
N SER A 130 -1.27 -7.53 12.96
CA SER A 130 -0.45 -8.43 13.79
C SER A 130 -1.11 -8.74 15.14
N GLU A 131 -1.86 -7.80 15.70
CA GLU A 131 -2.63 -7.97 16.94
C GLU A 131 -3.97 -8.70 16.74
N GLY A 132 -4.34 -9.04 15.50
CA GLY A 132 -5.62 -9.69 15.19
C GLY A 132 -6.84 -8.77 15.11
N LYS A 133 -6.64 -7.45 15.21
CA LYS A 133 -7.70 -6.41 15.16
C LYS A 133 -8.08 -5.97 13.75
N PHE A 134 -7.28 -6.33 12.76
CA PHE A 134 -7.52 -6.06 11.35
C PHE A 134 -7.46 -7.37 10.56
N THR A 135 -8.19 -7.47 9.46
CA THR A 135 -8.30 -8.68 8.64
C THR A 135 -8.02 -8.32 7.19
N LEU A 136 -7.18 -9.11 6.51
CA LEU A 136 -6.85 -8.90 5.08
C LEU A 136 -7.98 -9.34 4.10
N GLY A 137 -9.19 -9.56 4.62
CA GLY A 137 -10.32 -10.14 3.89
C GLY A 137 -10.29 -11.66 3.83
N ALA A 138 -10.88 -12.23 2.77
CA ALA A 138 -11.15 -13.67 2.60
C ALA A 138 -9.92 -14.61 2.67
N SER A 139 -8.71 -14.07 2.64
CA SER A 139 -7.47 -14.85 2.77
C SER A 139 -7.05 -15.08 4.22
N ASP A 140 -7.72 -14.46 5.19
CA ASP A 140 -7.40 -14.56 6.62
C ASP A 140 -8.24 -15.67 7.27
N LYS A 141 -7.68 -16.89 7.32
CA LYS A 141 -8.31 -18.06 7.98
C LYS A 141 -8.45 -17.88 9.50
N SER A 142 -7.80 -16.88 10.10
CA SER A 142 -7.85 -16.59 11.54
C SER A 142 -9.03 -15.67 11.91
N ALA A 143 -9.77 -15.11 10.95
CA ALA A 143 -10.91 -14.22 11.19
C ALA A 143 -12.17 -14.89 11.79
N SER A 144 -12.07 -16.14 12.25
CA SER A 144 -13.22 -16.99 12.60
C SER A 144 -13.90 -16.68 13.95
N GLN A 145 -13.59 -15.58 14.64
CA GLN A 145 -14.19 -15.28 15.95
C GLN A 145 -15.20 -14.12 15.98
N HIS A 146 -15.28 -13.27 14.95
CA HIS A 146 -16.16 -12.08 14.96
C HIS A 146 -16.97 -11.88 13.68
N ALA A 147 -17.09 -12.89 12.82
CA ALA A 147 -18.05 -12.83 11.72
C ALA A 147 -19.47 -12.79 12.31
N VAL A 148 -20.03 -11.58 12.44
CA VAL A 148 -21.45 -11.37 12.76
C VAL A 148 -22.24 -11.91 11.58
N MET A 149 -22.59 -13.19 11.66
CA MET A 149 -23.56 -13.81 10.77
C MET A 149 -24.93 -13.23 11.13
N PHE A 150 -25.42 -12.29 10.32
CA PHE A 150 -26.84 -11.93 10.35
C PHE A 150 -27.63 -13.08 9.74
N GLY A 151 -27.86 -14.12 10.54
CA GLY A 151 -28.87 -15.10 10.23
C GLY A 151 -30.22 -14.40 10.30
N SER A 152 -30.88 -14.21 9.16
CA SER A 152 -32.30 -13.85 9.16
C SER A 152 -33.06 -15.00 9.80
N GLU A 153 -33.41 -14.87 11.08
CA GLU A 153 -34.28 -15.83 11.75
C GLU A 153 -35.62 -15.88 11.01
N ALA A 154 -36.13 -17.08 10.73
CA ALA A 154 -37.40 -17.26 10.04
C ALA A 154 -38.51 -16.46 10.75
N LYS A 155 -39.30 -15.69 9.99
CA LYS A 155 -40.45 -14.90 10.49
C LYS A 155 -41.28 -15.71 11.50
N ARG A 156 -41.12 -15.45 12.79
CA ARG A 156 -41.89 -16.13 13.87
C ARG A 156 -43.25 -15.49 14.15
N PHE A 157 -43.53 -14.35 13.52
CA PHE A 157 -44.80 -13.63 13.62
C PHE A 157 -45.47 -13.56 12.24
N GLY A 158 -45.93 -14.70 11.75
CA GLY A 158 -47.02 -14.75 10.78
C GLY A 158 -48.33 -14.59 11.54
N ARG A 159 -49.08 -13.54 11.26
CA ARG A 159 -50.42 -13.34 11.81
C ARG A 159 -51.35 -14.34 11.12
N ASP A 160 -51.46 -15.55 11.67
CA ASP A 160 -52.58 -16.43 11.41
C ASP A 160 -53.84 -15.78 11.99
N SER A 161 -54.49 -14.93 11.19
CA SER A 161 -55.82 -14.43 11.49
C SER A 161 -56.64 -14.44 10.21
N ARG A 162 -57.44 -15.48 10.02
CA ARG A 162 -58.82 -15.58 10.52
C ARG A 162 -59.59 -16.49 9.56
N SER A 163 -59.92 -17.69 10.05
CA SER A 163 -60.97 -18.56 9.52
C SER A 163 -62.21 -17.72 9.19
N GLY A 164 -62.57 -17.69 7.91
CA GLY A 164 -63.79 -17.08 7.40
C GLY A 164 -64.88 -18.14 7.28
N GLY A 165 -65.91 -17.99 8.10
CA GLY A 165 -67.18 -18.74 8.06
C GLY A 165 -67.74 -18.89 9.48
N PRO A 166 -69.07 -18.91 9.70
CA PRO A 166 -70.19 -18.86 8.76
C PRO A 166 -71.13 -17.64 8.97
N LEU A 167 -71.96 -17.32 7.99
CA LEU A 167 -73.40 -17.01 8.10
C LEU A 167 -74.01 -17.09 6.69
#